data_AF-A0A1P8U5G7-F1
#
_entry.id   AF-A0A1P8U5G7-F1
#
_cell.length_a   1.000
_cell.length_b   1.000
_cell.length_c   1.000
_cell.angle_alpha   90.00
_cell.angle_beta   90.00
_cell.angle_gamma   90.00
#
_symmetry.space_group_name_H-M   'P 1'
#
loop_
_entity.id
_entity.type
_entity.pdbx_description
1 polymer ?
#
loop_
_entity_poly.entity_id
_entity_poly.type
_entity_poly.pdbx_seq_one_letter_code
_entity_poly.pdbx_strand_id
1 'polypeptide(L)'
;MTLPDPAVKRLLHPADLPQARPLYLRGWWFGRLCSLPIVVALGAVVWTLTGNLFAALAAPIGTFAVGFAASRWHQARAWDFIPRKRQDPTDAGPWQLIAAVLDAVALLVTAGAAILAITTAPIPPGIVAYAVGSGLGIAVLQIAEIVLAARNRQNSSIASQVILLAAVITAAVLVAVLGGVAWGPGAYALAAAGLVTLLLAYALWSIFTQRSKQDKER
;
A
#
# COMPACT_ATOMS: atom_id res chain seq x y z
N MET A 1 4.80 30.20 22.16
CA MET A 1 3.91 29.12 21.69
C MET A 1 3.03 28.69 22.84
N THR A 2 1.72 28.78 22.69
CA THR A 2 0.77 28.26 23.67
C THR A 2 0.28 26.90 23.18
N LEU A 3 0.80 25.84 23.81
CA LEU A 3 0.26 24.50 23.59
C LEU A 3 -1.13 24.41 24.23
N PRO A 4 -2.06 23.62 23.65
CA PRO A 4 -3.34 23.34 24.29
C PRO A 4 -3.14 22.85 25.73
N ASP A 5 -4.03 23.29 26.62
CA ASP A 5 -4.00 22.92 28.03
C ASP A 5 -3.94 21.38 28.17
N PRO A 6 -2.95 20.82 28.88
CA PRO A 6 -2.87 19.38 29.13
C PRO A 6 -4.10 18.79 29.83
N ALA A 7 -4.90 19.60 30.55
CA ALA A 7 -6.17 19.18 31.12
C ALA A 7 -7.24 18.88 30.06
N VAL A 8 -7.16 19.50 28.88
CA VAL A 8 -8.11 19.34 27.77
C VAL A 8 -7.64 18.26 26.79
N LYS A 9 -6.36 18.26 26.39
CA LYS A 9 -5.80 17.23 25.50
C LYS A 9 -4.37 16.88 25.92
N ARG A 10 -4.18 15.71 26.54
CA ARG A 10 -2.89 15.29 27.12
C ARG A 10 -1.81 15.03 26.05
N LEU A 11 -2.15 14.26 25.02
CA LEU A 11 -1.27 13.94 23.88
C LEU A 11 -1.69 14.75 22.65
N LEU A 12 -0.71 15.21 21.88
CA LEU A 12 -0.89 16.10 20.74
C LEU A 12 -0.30 15.43 19.50
N HIS A 13 -1.03 15.56 18.39
CA HIS A 13 -0.56 15.19 17.07
C HIS A 13 -0.19 16.47 16.28
N PRO A 14 0.80 16.45 15.37
CA PRO A 14 1.20 17.63 14.59
C PRO A 14 0.06 18.25 13.78
N ALA A 15 -0.97 17.48 13.45
CA ALA A 15 -2.18 17.98 12.80
C ALA A 15 -3.02 18.91 13.69
N ASP A 16 -2.91 18.81 15.01
CA ASP A 16 -3.68 19.61 15.97
C ASP A 16 -3.11 21.03 16.14
N LEU A 17 -1.82 21.22 15.86
CA LEU A 17 -1.14 22.49 16.03
C LEU A 17 -1.07 23.26 14.71
N PRO A 18 -1.55 24.51 14.65
CA PRO A 18 -1.58 25.28 13.39
C PRO A 18 -0.18 25.50 12.78
N GLN A 19 0.86 25.57 13.62
CA GLN A 19 2.24 25.78 13.19
C GLN A 19 2.92 24.50 12.68
N ALA A 20 2.59 23.34 13.27
CA ALA A 20 3.15 22.05 12.87
C ALA A 20 2.37 21.40 11.72
N ARG A 21 1.08 21.70 11.60
CA ARG A 21 0.16 21.18 10.58
C ARG A 21 0.69 21.30 9.14
N PRO A 22 1.12 22.48 8.63
CA PRO A 22 1.56 22.58 7.23
C PRO A 22 2.81 21.74 6.94
N LEU A 23 3.74 21.63 7.90
CA LEU A 23 4.92 20.78 7.76
C LEU A 23 4.54 19.30 7.77
N TYR A 24 3.66 18.91 8.70
CA TYR A 24 3.15 17.55 8.77
C TYR A 24 2.43 17.15 7.49
N LEU A 25 1.54 17.99 6.98
CA LEU A 25 0.78 17.72 5.75
C LEU A 25 1.69 17.56 4.54
N ARG A 26 2.71 18.42 4.38
CA ARG A 26 3.71 18.26 3.31
C ARG A 26 4.45 16.94 3.45
N GLY A 27 4.93 16.61 4.64
CA GLY A 27 5.61 15.35 4.91
C GLY A 27 4.72 14.14 4.66
N TRP A 28 3.43 14.23 5.02
CA TRP A 28 2.43 13.21 4.76
C TRP A 28 2.18 13.01 3.26
N TRP A 29 2.01 14.09 2.50
CA TRP A 29 1.85 14.01 1.04
C TRP A 29 3.08 13.42 0.33
N PHE A 30 4.28 13.84 0.71
CA PHE A 30 5.49 13.24 0.17
C PHE A 30 5.62 11.76 0.54
N GLY A 31 5.27 11.39 1.76
CA GLY A 31 5.26 9.99 2.20
C GLY A 31 4.23 9.18 1.42
N ARG A 32 3.11 9.80 1.07
CA ARG A 32 2.04 9.20 0.29
C ARG A 32 2.47 8.92 -1.15
N LEU A 33 3.14 9.87 -1.81
CA LEU A 33 3.72 9.65 -3.15
C LEU A 33 4.74 8.50 -3.17
N CYS A 34 5.27 8.14 -2.02
CA CYS A 34 6.21 7.04 -1.84
C CYS A 34 5.54 5.75 -1.35
N SER A 35 4.21 5.65 -1.30
CA SER A 35 3.57 4.37 -0.98
C SER A 35 3.82 3.37 -2.11
N LEU A 36 4.04 2.10 -1.75
CA LEU A 36 4.31 1.05 -2.73
C LEU A 36 3.24 1.00 -3.84
N PRO A 37 1.92 1.07 -3.54
CA PRO A 37 0.90 1.07 -4.59
C PRO A 37 1.00 2.27 -5.53
N ILE A 38 1.31 3.47 -5.03
CA ILE A 38 1.45 4.67 -5.87
C ILE A 38 2.70 4.56 -6.75
N VAL A 39 3.83 4.08 -6.22
CA VAL A 39 5.06 3.88 -6.99
C VAL A 39 4.83 2.87 -8.12
N VAL A 40 4.16 1.76 -7.82
CA VAL A 40 3.80 0.75 -8.83
C VAL A 40 2.87 1.34 -9.88
N ALA A 41 1.86 2.12 -9.48
CA ALA A 41 0.95 2.78 -10.40
C ALA A 41 1.67 3.77 -11.33
N LEU A 42 2.58 4.58 -10.79
CA LEU A 42 3.42 5.49 -11.57
C LEU A 42 4.28 4.72 -12.57
N GLY A 43 4.90 3.63 -12.14
CA GLY A 43 5.70 2.76 -13.03
C GLY A 43 4.87 2.15 -14.13
N ALA A 44 3.67 1.66 -13.81
CA ALA A 44 2.74 1.12 -14.80
C ALA A 44 2.33 2.18 -15.83
N VAL A 45 1.99 3.39 -15.39
CA VAL A 45 1.67 4.52 -16.29
C VAL A 45 2.86 4.87 -17.18
N VAL A 46 4.05 5.06 -16.61
CA VAL A 46 5.26 5.39 -17.40
C VAL A 46 5.57 4.28 -18.41
N TRP A 47 5.42 3.01 -18.02
CA TRP A 47 5.60 1.89 -18.93
C TRP A 47 4.60 1.94 -20.08
N THR A 48 3.30 2.12 -19.79
CA THR A 48 2.27 2.19 -20.85
C THR A 48 2.49 3.34 -21.82
N LEU A 49 3.02 4.48 -21.36
CA LEU A 49 3.27 5.64 -22.22
C LEU A 49 4.53 5.52 -23.06
N THR A 50 5.57 4.87 -22.53
CA THR A 50 6.91 4.89 -23.14
C THR A 50 7.31 3.57 -23.79
N GLY A 51 6.68 2.46 -23.40
CA GLY A 51 7.13 1.10 -23.72
C GLY A 51 8.50 0.74 -23.15
N ASN A 52 9.11 1.61 -22.33
CA ASN A 52 10.49 1.49 -21.89
C ASN A 52 10.54 1.06 -20.41
N LEU A 53 11.01 -0.17 -20.16
CA LEU A 53 11.13 -0.73 -18.81
C LEU A 53 12.09 0.08 -17.94
N PHE A 54 13.19 0.60 -18.49
CA PHE A 54 14.13 1.40 -17.71
C PHE A 54 13.48 2.70 -17.24
N ALA A 55 12.75 3.40 -18.10
CA ALA A 55 12.01 4.61 -17.72
C ALA A 55 10.93 4.29 -16.66
N ALA A 56 10.22 3.17 -16.83
CA ALA A 56 9.19 2.70 -15.92
C ALA A 56 9.71 2.34 -14.51
N LEU A 57 10.99 2.00 -14.38
CA LEU A 57 11.61 1.71 -13.08
C LEU A 57 12.34 2.94 -12.52
N ALA A 58 13.13 3.62 -13.34
CA ALA A 58 13.97 4.74 -12.90
C ALA A 58 13.13 5.92 -12.41
N ALA A 59 12.05 6.29 -13.12
CA ALA A 59 11.25 7.45 -12.74
C ALA A 59 10.51 7.25 -11.39
N PRO A 60 9.81 6.13 -11.12
CA PRO A 60 9.19 5.91 -9.82
C PRO A 60 10.19 5.71 -8.69
N ILE A 61 11.31 5.01 -8.91
CA ILE A 61 12.33 4.79 -7.87
C ILE A 61 13.01 6.11 -7.50
N GLY A 62 13.37 6.94 -8.48
CA GLY A 62 13.94 8.27 -8.23
C GLY A 62 12.97 9.16 -7.44
N THR A 63 11.70 9.17 -7.87
CA THR A 63 10.63 9.91 -7.17
C THR A 63 10.43 9.41 -5.75
N PHE A 64 10.44 8.09 -5.55
CA PHE A 64 10.35 7.46 -4.24
C PHE A 64 11.49 7.88 -3.32
N ALA A 65 12.74 7.86 -3.79
CA ALA A 65 13.89 8.22 -2.97
C ALA A 65 13.82 9.68 -2.48
N VAL A 66 13.54 10.61 -3.40
CA VAL A 66 13.44 12.04 -3.08
C VAL A 66 12.24 12.32 -2.17
N GLY A 67 11.07 11.76 -2.51
CA GLY A 67 9.86 11.92 -1.71
C GLY A 67 9.99 11.31 -0.32
N PHE A 68 10.66 10.16 -0.19
CA PHE A 68 10.89 9.50 1.10
C PHE A 68 11.77 10.37 2.00
N ALA A 69 12.88 10.90 1.45
CA ALA A 69 13.76 11.81 2.18
C ALA A 69 13.02 13.09 2.60
N ALA A 70 12.29 13.72 1.69
CA ALA A 70 11.49 14.92 1.97
C ALA A 70 10.41 14.65 3.02
N SER A 71 9.74 13.50 2.94
CA SER A 71 8.72 13.06 3.91
C SER A 71 9.32 12.95 5.31
N ARG A 72 10.44 12.23 5.44
CA ARG A 72 11.13 12.06 6.72
C ARG A 72 11.59 13.38 7.31
N TRP A 73 12.13 14.26 6.48
CA TRP A 73 12.57 15.58 6.92
C TRP A 73 11.42 16.44 7.45
N HIS A 74 10.33 16.55 6.68
CA HIS A 74 9.17 17.35 7.07
C HIS A 74 8.45 16.78 8.29
N GLN A 75 8.29 15.46 8.38
CA GLN A 75 7.70 14.82 9.55
C GLN A 75 8.53 15.06 10.80
N ALA A 76 9.86 14.89 10.73
CA ALA A 76 10.75 15.17 11.86
C ALA A 76 10.60 16.62 12.34
N ARG A 77 10.60 17.58 11.41
CA ARG A 77 10.40 19.01 11.74
C ARG A 77 9.03 19.32 12.33
N ALA A 78 7.98 18.63 11.91
CA ALA A 78 6.66 18.81 12.47
C ALA A 78 6.59 18.35 13.94
N TRP A 79 7.34 17.32 14.30
CA TRP A 79 7.40 16.80 15.67
C TRP A 79 8.23 17.67 16.62
N ASP A 80 9.17 18.47 16.12
CA ASP A 80 9.98 19.41 16.93
C ASP A 80 9.11 20.44 17.69
N PHE A 81 7.90 20.72 17.19
CA PHE A 81 6.94 21.64 17.82
C PHE A 81 6.22 21.06 19.04
N ILE A 82 6.32 19.74 19.27
CA ILE A 82 5.63 19.03 20.34
C ILE A 82 6.67 18.41 21.28
N PRO A 83 6.66 18.74 22.59
CA PRO A 83 7.54 18.09 23.56
C PRO A 83 7.36 16.57 23.54
N ARG A 84 8.46 15.81 23.55
CA ARG A 84 8.46 14.33 23.40
C ARG A 84 7.47 13.61 24.31
N LYS A 85 7.26 14.10 25.54
CA LYS A 85 6.34 13.51 26.52
C LYS A 85 4.84 13.72 26.21
N ARG A 86 4.51 14.58 25.23
CA ARG A 86 3.14 14.89 24.79
C ARG A 86 2.86 14.43 23.35
N GLN A 87 3.74 13.67 22.72
CA GLN A 87 3.55 13.23 21.34
C GLN A 87 2.57 12.05 21.28
N ASP A 88 1.54 12.15 20.43
CA ASP A 88 0.67 11.04 20.07
C ASP A 88 1.03 10.50 18.67
N PRO A 89 1.88 9.48 18.54
CA PRO A 89 2.23 8.94 17.22
C PRO A 89 1.08 8.13 16.58
N THR A 90 0.02 7.83 17.33
CA THR A 90 -1.04 6.88 16.95
C THR A 90 -2.32 7.55 16.45
N ASP A 91 -2.58 8.80 16.84
CA ASP A 91 -3.81 9.54 16.49
C ASP A 91 -3.76 10.17 15.08
N ALA A 92 -3.73 9.32 14.05
CA ALA A 92 -3.78 9.73 12.64
C ALA A 92 -5.11 9.37 11.94
N GLY A 93 -6.14 9.00 12.71
CA GLY A 93 -7.38 8.35 12.25
C GLY A 93 -7.91 8.75 10.86
N PRO A 94 -8.32 10.02 10.61
CA PRO A 94 -8.88 10.42 9.32
C PRO A 94 -7.89 10.33 8.15
N TRP A 95 -6.58 10.47 8.42
CA TRP A 95 -5.54 10.39 7.39
C TRP A 95 -5.28 8.96 6.93
N GLN A 96 -5.52 7.96 7.79
CA GLN A 96 -5.41 6.55 7.42
C GLN A 96 -6.48 6.15 6.39
N LEU A 97 -7.68 6.70 6.51
CA LEU A 97 -8.76 6.45 5.55
C LEU A 97 -8.42 7.06 4.19
N ILE A 98 -7.97 8.32 4.16
CA ILE A 98 -7.56 9.00 2.93
C ILE A 98 -6.39 8.26 2.27
N ALA A 99 -5.40 7.82 3.07
CA ALA A 99 -4.30 7.02 2.55
C ALA A 99 -4.78 5.73 1.88
N ALA A 100 -5.70 4.99 2.51
CA ALA A 100 -6.26 3.77 1.96
C ALA A 100 -7.04 4.01 0.67
N VAL A 101 -7.83 5.09 0.59
CA VAL A 101 -8.54 5.49 -0.64
C VAL A 101 -7.54 5.77 -1.76
N LEU A 102 -6.47 6.51 -1.48
CA LEU A 102 -5.44 6.79 -2.49
C LEU A 102 -4.69 5.52 -2.92
N ASP A 103 -4.45 4.56 -2.03
CA ASP A 103 -3.80 3.29 -2.37
C ASP A 103 -4.74 2.44 -3.23
N ALA A 104 -6.03 2.41 -2.88
CA ALA A 104 -7.07 1.75 -3.66
C ALA A 104 -7.14 2.32 -5.08
N VAL A 105 -7.15 3.66 -5.22
CA VAL A 105 -7.12 4.31 -6.54
C VAL A 105 -5.84 3.92 -7.30
N ALA A 106 -4.68 3.90 -6.65
CA ALA A 106 -3.43 3.50 -7.29
C ALA A 106 -3.45 2.04 -7.78
N LEU A 107 -4.05 1.12 -7.02
CA LEU A 107 -4.26 -0.26 -7.44
C LEU A 107 -5.17 -0.34 -8.68
N LEU A 108 -6.25 0.42 -8.71
CA LEU A 108 -7.15 0.48 -9.87
C LEU A 108 -6.47 1.09 -11.10
N VAL A 109 -5.64 2.12 -10.93
CA VAL A 109 -4.81 2.69 -12.01
C VAL A 109 -3.83 1.65 -12.55
N THR A 110 -3.19 0.89 -11.67
CA THR A 110 -2.29 -0.20 -12.06
C THR A 110 -3.02 -1.27 -12.86
N ALA A 111 -4.23 -1.67 -12.43
CA ALA A 111 -5.07 -2.61 -13.16
C ALA A 111 -5.47 -2.06 -14.54
N GLY A 112 -5.87 -0.80 -14.62
CA GLY A 112 -6.18 -0.12 -15.89
C GLY A 112 -5.00 -0.10 -16.85
N ALA A 113 -3.80 0.25 -16.35
CA ALA A 113 -2.57 0.22 -17.13
C ALA A 113 -2.24 -1.20 -17.62
N ALA A 114 -2.43 -2.22 -16.78
CA ALA A 114 -2.25 -3.62 -17.17
C ALA A 114 -3.24 -4.05 -18.26
N ILE A 115 -4.52 -3.68 -18.15
CA ILE A 115 -5.54 -3.96 -19.18
C ILE A 115 -5.16 -3.27 -20.50
N LEU A 116 -4.77 -1.99 -20.46
CA LEU A 116 -4.31 -1.27 -21.65
C LEU A 116 -3.09 -1.96 -22.28
N ALA A 117 -2.11 -2.37 -21.48
CA ALA A 117 -0.95 -3.11 -21.95
C ALA A 117 -1.35 -4.43 -22.65
N ILE A 118 -2.27 -5.20 -22.06
CA ILE A 118 -2.79 -6.44 -22.66
C ILE A 118 -3.50 -6.17 -24.00
N THR A 119 -4.30 -5.10 -24.09
CA THR A 119 -5.03 -4.77 -25.32
C THR A 119 -4.14 -4.25 -26.45
N THR A 120 -3.00 -3.64 -26.11
CA THR A 120 -2.07 -3.05 -27.08
C THR A 120 -0.98 -4.02 -27.51
N ALA A 121 -0.57 -4.93 -26.62
CA ALA A 121 0.36 -6.02 -26.89
C ALA A 121 -0.18 -7.29 -26.23
N PRO A 122 -0.62 -8.30 -27.00
CA PRO A 122 -1.24 -9.50 -26.42
C PRO A 122 -0.25 -10.21 -25.50
N ILE A 123 -0.51 -10.13 -24.20
CA ILE A 123 0.24 -10.85 -23.18
C ILE A 123 -0.23 -12.31 -23.19
N PRO A 124 0.67 -13.31 -23.11
CA PRO A 124 0.29 -14.70 -22.99
C PRO A 124 -0.79 -14.92 -21.90
N PRO A 125 -1.92 -15.56 -22.22
CA PRO A 125 -3.05 -15.71 -21.29
C PRO A 125 -2.67 -16.38 -19.96
N GLY A 126 -1.66 -17.25 -19.97
CA GLY A 126 -1.13 -17.89 -18.77
C GLY A 126 -0.50 -16.91 -17.76
N ILE A 127 0.13 -15.83 -18.24
CA ILE A 127 0.70 -14.78 -17.38
C ILE A 127 -0.43 -14.00 -16.70
N VAL A 128 -1.49 -13.69 -17.45
CA VAL A 128 -2.67 -13.00 -16.91
C VAL A 128 -3.38 -13.87 -15.87
N ALA A 129 -3.59 -15.16 -16.16
CA ALA A 129 -4.18 -16.11 -15.21
C ALA A 129 -3.35 -16.23 -13.91
N TYR A 130 -2.02 -16.33 -14.03
CA TYR A 130 -1.11 -16.34 -12.88
C TYR A 130 -1.18 -15.04 -12.07
N ALA A 131 -1.21 -13.88 -12.74
CA ALA A 131 -1.31 -12.58 -12.08
C ALA A 131 -2.64 -12.40 -11.34
N VAL A 132 -3.76 -12.83 -11.94
CA VAL A 132 -5.08 -12.85 -11.29
C VAL A 132 -5.04 -13.74 -10.04
N GLY A 133 -4.49 -14.95 -10.17
CA GLY A 133 -4.31 -15.87 -9.05
C GLY A 133 -3.48 -15.28 -7.90
N SER A 134 -2.39 -14.60 -8.25
CA SER A 134 -1.57 -13.85 -7.30
C SER A 134 -2.40 -12.77 -6.60
N GLY A 135 -3.17 -11.97 -7.34
CA GLY A 135 -4.08 -10.97 -6.75
C GLY A 135 -5.08 -11.56 -5.76
N LEU A 136 -5.64 -12.73 -6.06
CA LEU A 136 -6.51 -13.47 -5.14
C LEU A 136 -5.77 -13.95 -3.89
N GLY A 137 -4.51 -14.39 -4.02
CA GLY A 137 -3.65 -14.71 -2.89
C GLY A 137 -3.47 -13.53 -1.93
N ILE A 138 -3.26 -12.31 -2.46
CA ILE A 138 -3.20 -11.08 -1.65
C ILE A 138 -4.54 -10.85 -0.93
N ALA A 139 -5.66 -11.00 -1.62
CA ALA A 139 -6.98 -10.82 -1.02
C ALA A 139 -7.22 -11.80 0.14
N VAL A 140 -6.82 -13.07 0.00
CA VAL A 140 -6.91 -14.07 1.07
C VAL A 140 -6.08 -13.65 2.29
N LEU A 141 -4.85 -13.18 2.08
CA LEU A 141 -4.00 -12.70 3.16
C LEU A 141 -4.61 -11.49 3.88
N GLN A 142 -5.14 -10.53 3.12
CA GLN A 142 -5.81 -9.35 3.69
C GLN A 142 -7.07 -9.73 4.50
N ILE A 143 -7.86 -10.70 4.03
CA ILE A 143 -9.01 -11.22 4.79
C ILE A 143 -8.54 -11.83 6.11
N ALA A 144 -7.47 -12.63 6.09
CA ALA A 144 -6.91 -13.23 7.31
C ALA A 144 -6.45 -12.16 8.30
N GLU A 145 -5.77 -11.10 7.84
CA GLU A 145 -5.34 -9.97 8.67
C GLU A 145 -6.53 -9.22 9.29
N ILE A 146 -7.59 -8.95 8.51
CA ILE A 146 -8.81 -8.29 9.00
C ILE A 146 -9.48 -9.15 10.07
N VAL A 147 -9.61 -10.47 9.85
CA VAL A 147 -10.22 -11.40 10.81
C VAL A 147 -9.41 -11.46 12.10
N LEU A 148 -8.08 -11.50 12.01
CA LEU A 148 -7.20 -11.49 13.18
C LEU A 148 -7.27 -10.16 13.94
N ALA A 149 -7.27 -9.03 13.23
CA ALA A 149 -7.42 -7.70 13.83
C ALA A 149 -8.75 -7.55 14.57
N ALA A 150 -9.85 -7.99 13.94
CA ALA A 150 -11.18 -7.98 14.53
C ALA A 150 -11.25 -8.87 15.78
N ARG A 151 -10.66 -10.07 15.73
CA ARG A 151 -10.61 -11.01 16.87
C ARG A 151 -9.83 -10.43 18.04
N ASN A 152 -8.71 -9.78 17.77
CA ASN A 152 -7.84 -9.20 18.80
C ASN A 152 -8.35 -7.84 19.32
N ARG A 153 -9.54 -7.39 18.88
CA ARG A 153 -10.11 -6.07 19.17
C ARG A 153 -9.12 -4.93 18.92
N GLN A 154 -8.21 -5.12 17.96
CA GLN A 154 -7.30 -4.07 17.55
C GLN A 154 -8.12 -3.06 16.77
N ASN A 155 -8.30 -1.88 17.36
CA ASN A 155 -9.05 -0.77 16.76
C ASN A 155 -8.27 -0.08 15.61
N SER A 156 -7.23 -0.72 15.09
CA SER A 156 -6.57 -0.30 13.84
C SER A 156 -7.62 -0.22 12.74
N SER A 157 -7.55 0.79 11.88
CA SER A 157 -8.59 1.17 10.91
C SER A 157 -9.07 0.02 10.01
N ILE A 158 -9.99 -0.82 10.50
CA ILE A 158 -10.62 -1.92 9.76
C ILE A 158 -11.23 -1.38 8.46
N ALA A 159 -11.82 -0.18 8.51
CA ALA A 159 -12.35 0.51 7.33
C ALA A 159 -11.30 0.67 6.22
N SER A 160 -10.08 1.12 6.55
CA SER A 160 -8.99 1.25 5.58
C SER A 160 -8.57 -0.10 4.99
N GLN A 161 -8.52 -1.15 5.82
CA GLN A 161 -8.20 -2.50 5.36
C GLN A 161 -9.27 -3.04 4.41
N VAL A 162 -10.55 -2.81 4.71
CA VAL A 162 -11.69 -3.21 3.86
C VAL A 162 -11.66 -2.48 2.51
N ILE A 163 -11.35 -1.17 2.51
CA ILE A 163 -11.20 -0.39 1.26
C ILE A 163 -10.10 -0.98 0.37
N LEU A 164 -8.95 -1.30 0.96
CA LEU A 164 -7.84 -1.92 0.23
C LEU A 164 -8.19 -3.30 -0.29
N LEU A 165 -8.85 -4.13 0.52
CA LEU A 165 -9.33 -5.45 0.11
C LEU A 165 -10.29 -5.35 -1.08
N ALA A 166 -11.26 -4.44 -1.00
CA ALA A 166 -12.19 -4.19 -2.09
C ALA A 166 -11.43 -3.82 -3.37
N ALA A 167 -10.46 -2.91 -3.28
CA ALA A 167 -9.65 -2.50 -4.43
C ALA A 167 -8.83 -3.64 -5.04
N VAL A 168 -8.20 -4.50 -4.21
CA VAL A 168 -7.45 -5.67 -4.68
C VAL A 168 -8.37 -6.66 -5.40
N ILE A 169 -9.54 -6.97 -4.83
CA ILE A 169 -10.52 -7.85 -5.45
C ILE A 169 -11.01 -7.25 -6.77
N THR A 170 -11.40 -5.97 -6.77
CA THR A 170 -11.86 -5.28 -7.98
C THR A 170 -10.79 -5.28 -9.06
N ALA A 171 -9.53 -4.96 -8.73
CA ALA A 171 -8.42 -4.99 -9.66
C ALA A 171 -8.21 -6.40 -10.27
N ALA A 172 -8.19 -7.44 -9.43
CA ALA A 172 -8.03 -8.82 -9.89
C ALA A 172 -9.18 -9.27 -10.80
N VAL A 173 -10.43 -8.93 -10.45
CA VAL A 173 -11.61 -9.25 -11.25
C VAL A 173 -11.60 -8.49 -12.58
N LEU A 174 -11.26 -7.20 -12.58
CA LEU A 174 -11.18 -6.41 -13.82
C LEU A 174 -10.14 -7.00 -14.78
N VAL A 175 -8.95 -7.36 -14.28
CA VAL A 175 -7.92 -8.01 -15.10
C VAL A 175 -8.38 -9.40 -15.58
N ALA A 176 -9.09 -10.15 -14.75
CA ALA A 176 -9.61 -11.47 -15.11
C ALA A 176 -10.66 -11.44 -16.23
N VAL A 177 -11.53 -10.42 -16.20
CA VAL A 177 -12.63 -10.25 -17.17
C VAL A 177 -12.13 -9.59 -18.45
N LEU A 178 -11.33 -8.54 -18.33
CA LEU A 178 -10.91 -7.71 -19.46
C LEU A 178 -9.55 -8.12 -20.05
N GLY A 179 -8.81 -9.01 -19.38
CA GLY A 179 -7.51 -9.50 -19.83
C GLY A 179 -7.56 -10.58 -20.91
N GLY A 180 -8.74 -10.91 -21.45
CA GLY A 180 -8.88 -11.81 -22.60
C GLY A 180 -8.55 -13.28 -22.33
N VAL A 181 -8.60 -13.72 -21.07
CA VAL A 181 -8.30 -15.11 -20.68
C VAL A 181 -9.51 -16.00 -20.95
N ALA A 182 -9.32 -17.05 -21.74
CA ALA A 182 -10.26 -18.16 -21.82
C ALA A 182 -10.11 -19.06 -20.57
N TRP A 183 -11.04 -18.94 -19.64
CA TRP A 183 -11.00 -19.68 -18.38
C TRP A 183 -11.32 -21.15 -18.60
N GLY A 184 -10.28 -21.99 -18.52
CA GLY A 184 -10.35 -23.44 -18.58
C GLY A 184 -9.36 -24.08 -17.59
N PRO A 185 -9.28 -25.43 -17.56
CA PRO A 185 -8.48 -26.16 -16.56
C PRO A 185 -7.03 -25.67 -16.43
N GLY A 186 -6.37 -25.38 -17.57
CA GLY A 186 -5.00 -24.85 -17.57
C GLY A 186 -4.88 -23.44 -16.98
N ALA A 187 -5.82 -22.56 -17.28
CA ALA A 187 -5.85 -21.20 -16.71
C ALA A 187 -6.13 -21.23 -15.20
N TYR A 188 -7.04 -22.11 -14.74
CA TYR A 188 -7.29 -22.30 -13.31
C TYR A 188 -6.07 -22.88 -12.58
N ALA A 189 -5.34 -23.81 -13.19
CA ALA A 189 -4.10 -24.32 -12.62
C ALA A 189 -3.03 -23.23 -12.46
N LEU A 190 -2.87 -22.35 -13.45
CA LEU A 190 -1.93 -21.22 -13.37
C LEU A 190 -2.37 -20.16 -12.36
N ALA A 191 -3.68 -19.88 -12.26
CA ALA A 191 -4.20 -19.01 -11.22
C ALA A 191 -3.99 -19.60 -9.82
N ALA A 192 -4.24 -20.90 -9.64
CA ALA A 192 -3.95 -21.60 -8.40
C ALA A 192 -2.45 -21.54 -8.06
N ALA A 193 -1.57 -21.71 -9.06
CA ALA A 193 -0.13 -21.58 -8.87
C ALA A 193 0.25 -20.16 -8.41
N GLY A 194 -0.30 -19.10 -9.02
CA GLY A 194 -0.08 -17.72 -8.60
C GLY A 194 -0.53 -17.45 -7.16
N LEU A 195 -1.71 -17.94 -6.80
CA LEU A 195 -2.25 -17.85 -5.44
C LEU A 195 -1.32 -18.54 -4.44
N VAL A 196 -0.94 -19.79 -4.70
CA VAL A 196 -0.06 -20.59 -3.83
C VAL A 196 1.31 -19.95 -3.70
N THR A 197 1.89 -19.43 -4.77
CA THR A 197 3.19 -18.76 -4.74
C THR A 197 3.18 -17.57 -3.78
N LEU A 198 2.14 -16.73 -3.81
CA LEU A 198 2.06 -15.62 -2.86
C LEU A 198 1.86 -16.06 -1.41
N LEU A 199 1.02 -17.08 -1.18
CA LEU A 199 0.85 -17.64 0.16
C LEU A 199 2.17 -18.21 0.71
N LEU A 200 2.93 -18.92 -0.13
CA LEU A 200 4.25 -19.46 0.24
C LEU A 200 5.27 -18.35 0.49
N ALA A 201 5.31 -17.33 -0.37
CA ALA A 201 6.19 -16.18 -0.19
C ALA A 201 5.90 -15.46 1.14
N TYR A 202 4.62 -15.26 1.47
CA TYR A 202 4.20 -14.69 2.75
C TYR A 202 4.57 -15.58 3.93
N ALA A 203 4.30 -16.88 3.84
CA ALA A 203 4.66 -17.84 4.89
C ALA A 203 6.16 -17.84 5.16
N LEU A 204 6.99 -17.92 4.12
CA LEU A 204 8.45 -17.84 4.23
C LEU A 204 8.90 -16.54 4.90
N TRP A 205 8.39 -15.40 4.43
CA TRP A 205 8.70 -14.10 5.02
C TRP A 205 8.33 -14.02 6.51
N SER A 206 7.14 -14.53 6.87
CA SER A 206 6.69 -14.53 8.26
C SER A 206 7.60 -15.38 9.17
N ILE A 207 8.10 -16.53 8.69
CA ILE A 207 9.03 -17.38 9.43
C ILE A 207 10.36 -16.66 9.66
N PHE A 208 10.92 -16.04 8.62
CA PHE A 208 12.19 -15.29 8.73
C PHE A 208 12.09 -14.12 9.72
N THR A 209 11.00 -13.35 9.64
CA THR A 209 10.79 -12.21 10.53
C THR A 209 10.57 -12.63 11.99
N GLN A 210 9.91 -13.76 12.25
CA GLN A 210 9.80 -14.31 13.60
C GLN A 210 11.15 -14.73 14.18
N ARG A 211 11.98 -15.42 13.39
CA ARG A 211 13.33 -15.86 13.84
C ARG A 211 14.22 -14.68 14.22
N SER A 212 14.26 -13.63 13.38
CA SER A 212 15.06 -12.43 13.66
C SER A 212 14.65 -11.67 14.93
N LYS A 213 13.41 -11.82 15.41
CA LYS A 213 12.98 -11.27 16.69
C LYS A 213 13.49 -12.11 17.86
N GLN A 214 13.42 -13.43 17.76
CA GLN A 214 13.90 -14.34 18.81
C GLN A 214 15.41 -14.23 19.03
N ASP A 215 16.21 -14.01 17.98
CA ASP A 215 17.65 -13.85 18.09
C ASP A 215 18.08 -12.53 18.75
N LYS A 216 17.19 -11.53 18.82
CA LYS A 216 17.47 -10.25 19.50
C LYS A 216 17.09 -10.25 20.98
N GLU A 217 16.33 -11.25 21.43
CA GLU A 217 15.88 -11.39 22.82
C GLU A 217 16.75 -12.38 23.62
N ARG A 218 17.75 -13.00 22.99
CA ARG A 218 18.78 -13.84 23.61
C ARG A 218 20.09 -13.07 23.74
#